data_AF-A0A3N5TW71-F1
#
_entry.id   AF-A0A3N5TW71-F1
#
_cell.length_a   1.000
_cell.length_b   1.000
_cell.length_c   1.000
_cell.angle_alpha   90.00
_cell.angle_beta   90.00
_cell.angle_gamma   90.00
#
_symmetry.space_group_name_H-M   'P 1'
#
loop_
_entity.id
_entity.type
_entity.pdbx_description
1 polymer ?
#
loop_
_entity_poly.entity_id
_entity_poly.type
_entity_poly.pdbx_seq_one_letter_code
_entity_poly.pdbx_strand_id
1 'polypeptide(L)'
;MLKVFQRLWQVNWAEQWQYRANLIMYLLYWLVSPIIYLAVWTSIAQSKGSVNGLTANDFVTYYMTLLIVDQITSNIVIHTFAYKVQDGSLSGELVRPIHPMLTNALVNNIAFKGLTIMGFIPVWIVLFFLYQPDFSSVTFTGILLAIPAMVMGFFVGFLLSAAITSLAFWTTR
;
A
#
# COMPACT_ATOMS: atom_id res chain seq x y z
N MET A 1 17.49 12.80 17.12
CA MET A 1 16.83 12.29 15.90
C MET A 1 15.76 11.24 16.18
N LEU A 2 16.08 10.10 16.83
CA LEU A 2 15.09 9.02 17.10
C LEU A 2 13.81 9.50 17.81
N LYS A 3 13.95 10.33 18.86
CA LYS A 3 12.80 10.90 19.59
C LYS A 3 11.87 11.72 18.69
N VAL A 4 12.40 12.36 17.63
CA VAL A 4 11.57 13.14 16.70
C VAL A 4 10.73 12.20 15.83
N PHE A 5 11.34 11.16 15.26
CA PHE A 5 10.61 10.14 14.51
C PHE A 5 9.55 9.44 15.37
N GLN A 6 9.86 9.14 16.63
CA GLN A 6 8.89 8.58 17.56
C GLN A 6 7.70 9.51 17.80
N ARG A 7 7.92 10.82 17.94
CA ARG A 7 6.85 11.80 18.10
C ARG A 7 6.02 11.94 16.82
N LEU A 8 6.67 11.98 15.66
CA LEU A 8 5.99 12.03 14.36
C LEU A 8 5.11 10.80 14.17
N TRP A 9 5.61 9.62 14.52
CA TRP A 9 4.83 8.38 14.50
C TRP A 9 3.58 8.49 15.37
N GLN A 10 3.73 8.91 16.64
CA GLN A 10 2.60 9.05 17.56
C GLN A 10 1.54 10.02 17.03
N VAL A 11 1.96 11.16 16.46
CA VAL A 11 1.05 12.17 15.91
C VAL A 11 0.30 11.63 14.69
N ASN A 12 1.02 11.07 13.71
CA ASN A 12 0.40 10.53 12.50
C ASN A 12 -0.53 9.37 12.83
N TRP A 13 -0.13 8.48 13.76
CA TRP A 13 -0.98 7.38 14.20
C TRP A 13 -2.28 7.88 14.85
N ALA A 14 -2.20 8.88 15.72
CA ALA A 14 -3.37 9.49 16.35
C ALA A 14 -4.30 10.16 15.31
N GLU A 15 -3.73 10.84 14.32
CA GLU A 15 -4.47 11.45 13.21
C GLU A 15 -5.25 10.39 12.40
N GLN A 16 -4.61 9.28 12.06
CA GLN A 16 -5.28 8.19 11.35
C GLN A 16 -6.46 7.60 12.15
N TRP A 17 -6.30 7.45 13.47
CA TRP A 17 -7.41 7.03 14.35
C TRP A 17 -8.54 8.05 14.42
N GLN A 18 -8.21 9.34 14.44
CA GLN A 18 -9.19 10.42 14.39
C GLN A 18 -10.02 10.35 13.11
N TYR A 19 -9.37 10.13 11.96
CA TYR A 19 -10.02 10.00 10.65
C TYR A 19 -10.31 8.54 10.27
N ARG A 20 -10.80 7.72 11.21
CA ARG A 20 -11.10 6.29 10.97
C ARG A 20 -12.06 6.01 9.81
N ALA A 21 -13.00 6.91 9.52
CA ALA A 21 -13.90 6.77 8.38
C ALA A 21 -13.13 6.83 7.05
N ASN A 22 -12.11 7.69 6.97
CA ASN A 22 -11.21 7.77 5.83
C ASN A 22 -10.39 6.48 5.68
N LEU A 23 -9.88 5.92 6.78
CA LEU A 23 -9.20 4.60 6.76
C LEU A 23 -10.10 3.51 6.18
N ILE A 24 -11.35 3.42 6.63
CA ILE A 24 -12.31 2.41 6.15
C ILE A 24 -12.61 2.64 4.66
N MET A 25 -12.80 3.89 4.24
CA MET A 25 -13.04 4.23 2.83
C MET A 25 -11.88 3.74 1.95
N TYR A 26 -10.63 4.04 2.32
CA TYR A 26 -9.46 3.58 1.56
C TYR A 26 -9.30 2.07 1.58
N LEU A 27 -9.56 1.43 2.71
CA LEU A 27 -9.53 -0.03 2.82
C LEU A 27 -10.52 -0.67 1.85
N LEU A 28 -11.76 -0.17 1.82
CA LEU A 28 -12.76 -0.66 0.86
C LEU A 28 -12.36 -0.37 -0.58
N TYR A 29 -11.88 0.84 -0.86
CA TYR A 29 -11.42 1.24 -2.20
C TYR A 29 -10.33 0.31 -2.75
N TRP A 30 -9.32 -0.01 -1.94
CA TRP A 30 -8.24 -0.92 -2.34
C TRP A 30 -8.66 -2.39 -2.42
N LEU A 31 -9.72 -2.81 -1.72
CA LEU A 31 -10.24 -4.18 -1.81
C LEU A 31 -11.05 -4.45 -3.08
N VAL A 32 -11.71 -3.43 -3.63
CA VAL A 32 -12.65 -3.59 -4.75
C VAL A 32 -11.94 -4.21 -5.97
N SER A 33 -10.83 -3.64 -6.41
CA SER A 33 -10.18 -4.06 -7.64
C SER A 33 -9.63 -5.49 -7.59
N PRO A 34 -8.85 -5.90 -6.56
CA PRO A 34 -8.33 -7.26 -6.46
C PRO A 34 -9.44 -8.31 -6.31
N ILE A 35 -10.50 -8.03 -5.55
CA ILE A 35 -11.62 -8.97 -5.37
C ILE A 35 -12.38 -9.17 -6.69
N ILE A 36 -12.65 -8.08 -7.42
CA ILE A 36 -13.30 -8.17 -8.73
C ILE A 36 -12.44 -8.98 -9.70
N TYR A 37 -11.14 -8.70 -9.78
CA TYR A 37 -10.27 -9.42 -10.69
C TYR A 37 -10.14 -10.90 -10.32
N LEU A 38 -10.06 -11.22 -9.02
CA LEU A 38 -10.09 -12.60 -8.54
C LEU A 38 -11.38 -13.29 -8.99
N ALA A 39 -12.55 -12.68 -8.78
CA ALA A 39 -13.84 -13.27 -9.18
C ALA A 39 -13.96 -13.46 -10.70
N VAL A 40 -13.50 -12.49 -11.49
CA VAL A 40 -13.52 -12.55 -12.96
C VAL A 40 -12.61 -13.66 -13.47
N TRP A 41 -11.35 -13.71 -13.04
CA TRP A 41 -10.39 -14.67 -13.56
C TRP A 41 -10.66 -16.10 -13.09
N THR A 42 -11.13 -16.28 -11.86
CA THR A 42 -11.57 -17.60 -11.36
C THR A 42 -12.76 -18.12 -12.15
N SER A 43 -13.76 -17.28 -12.42
CA SER A 43 -14.93 -17.65 -13.25
C SER A 43 -14.53 -18.03 -14.67
N ILE A 44 -13.66 -17.25 -15.31
CA ILE A 44 -13.16 -17.55 -16.66
C ILE A 44 -12.39 -18.88 -16.65
N ALA A 45 -11.48 -19.09 -15.69
CA ALA A 45 -10.69 -20.31 -15.60
C ALA A 45 -11.56 -21.55 -15.34
N GLN A 46 -12.59 -21.45 -14.49
CA GLN A 46 -13.55 -22.54 -14.26
C GLN A 46 -14.34 -22.88 -15.54
N SER A 47 -14.72 -21.88 -16.33
CA SER A 47 -15.48 -22.11 -17.57
C SER A 47 -14.64 -22.73 -18.70
N LYS A 48 -13.35 -22.39 -18.78
CA LYS A 48 -12.43 -22.85 -19.85
C LYS A 48 -11.50 -23.99 -19.42
N GLY A 49 -11.56 -24.41 -18.16
CA GLY A 49 -10.64 -25.37 -17.55
C GLY A 49 -9.32 -24.71 -17.11
N SER A 50 -8.61 -24.07 -18.04
CA SER A 50 -7.43 -23.25 -17.74
C SER A 50 -7.32 -22.07 -18.68
N VAL A 51 -6.67 -21.00 -18.22
CA VAL A 51 -6.34 -19.83 -19.04
C VAL A 51 -4.84 -19.82 -19.22
N ASN A 52 -4.37 -20.15 -20.42
CA ASN A 52 -2.95 -20.17 -20.75
C ASN A 52 -2.12 -21.05 -19.78
N GLY A 53 -2.69 -22.18 -19.36
CA GLY A 53 -2.06 -23.09 -18.39
C GLY A 53 -2.28 -22.75 -16.92
N LEU A 54 -2.90 -21.60 -16.59
CA LEU A 54 -3.26 -21.23 -15.22
C LEU A 54 -4.66 -21.74 -14.86
N THR A 55 -4.74 -22.43 -13.74
CA THR A 55 -6.00 -22.91 -13.15
C THR A 55 -6.70 -21.81 -12.36
N ALA A 56 -7.96 -22.03 -11.97
CA ALA A 56 -8.67 -21.11 -11.10
C ALA A 56 -7.96 -20.92 -9.74
N ASN A 57 -7.35 -21.98 -9.19
CA ASN A 57 -6.63 -21.87 -7.92
C ASN A 57 -5.34 -21.04 -8.06
N ASP A 58 -4.63 -21.15 -9.19
CA ASP A 58 -3.45 -20.31 -9.46
C ASP A 58 -3.81 -18.81 -9.43
N PHE A 59 -4.97 -18.44 -9.99
CA PHE A 59 -5.47 -17.06 -9.89
C PHE A 59 -5.83 -16.66 -8.46
N VAL A 60 -6.44 -17.54 -7.67
CA VAL A 60 -6.70 -17.28 -6.25
C VAL A 60 -5.39 -17.00 -5.52
N THR A 61 -4.41 -17.89 -5.62
CA THR A 61 -3.12 -17.76 -4.95
C THR A 61 -2.39 -16.49 -5.39
N TYR A 62 -2.43 -16.17 -6.69
CA TYR A 62 -1.86 -14.95 -7.25
C TYR A 62 -2.49 -13.69 -6.65
N TYR A 63 -3.82 -13.54 -6.72
CA TYR A 63 -4.50 -12.34 -6.25
C TYR A 63 -4.45 -12.22 -4.72
N MET A 64 -4.48 -13.34 -3.98
CA MET A 64 -4.28 -13.35 -2.53
C MET A 64 -2.87 -12.87 -2.14
N THR A 65 -1.85 -13.23 -2.92
CA THR A 65 -0.48 -12.76 -2.71
C THR A 65 -0.33 -11.30 -3.13
N LEU A 66 -0.95 -10.92 -4.27
CA LEU A 66 -0.98 -9.56 -4.78
C LEU A 66 -1.50 -8.58 -3.73
N LEU A 67 -2.57 -8.94 -3.00
CA LEU A 67 -3.12 -8.11 -1.93
C LEU A 67 -2.08 -7.73 -0.87
N ILE A 68 -1.23 -8.68 -0.48
CA ILE A 68 -0.18 -8.44 0.52
C ILE A 68 0.91 -7.56 -0.07
N VAL A 69 1.39 -7.92 -1.27
CA VAL A 69 2.48 -7.22 -1.95
C VAL A 69 2.08 -5.77 -2.22
N ASP A 70 0.90 -5.56 -2.81
CA ASP A 70 0.38 -4.24 -3.16
C ASP A 70 0.23 -3.36 -1.92
N GLN A 71 -0.33 -3.91 -0.84
CA GLN A 71 -0.46 -3.17 0.41
C GLN A 71 0.89 -2.74 1.00
N ILE A 72 1.95 -3.55 0.83
CA ILE A 72 3.30 -3.23 1.29
C ILE A 72 3.96 -2.20 0.35
N THR A 73 3.82 -2.34 -0.96
CA THR A 73 4.48 -1.46 -1.95
C THR A 73 3.74 -0.14 -2.22
N SER A 74 2.46 -0.05 -1.88
CA SER A 74 1.61 1.12 -2.17
C SER A 74 2.12 2.41 -1.55
N ASN A 75 1.82 3.54 -2.19
CA ASN A 75 2.30 4.84 -1.76
C ASN A 75 1.22 5.93 -1.90
N ILE A 76 1.13 6.83 -0.91
CA ILE A 76 0.14 7.93 -0.86
C ILE A 76 0.80 9.32 -0.94
N VAL A 77 2.11 9.40 -1.15
CA VAL A 77 2.88 10.65 -1.17
C VAL A 77 2.36 11.60 -2.23
N ILE A 78 1.99 11.11 -3.42
CA ILE A 78 1.41 11.93 -4.48
C ILE A 78 0.16 12.67 -3.99
N HIS A 79 -0.73 11.97 -3.28
CA HIS A 79 -1.99 12.53 -2.80
C HIS A 79 -1.86 13.37 -1.52
N THR A 80 -0.68 13.47 -0.92
CA THR A 80 -0.49 14.22 0.33
C THR A 80 0.46 15.38 0.13
N PHE A 81 1.54 15.17 -0.61
CA PHE A 81 2.58 16.18 -0.83
C PHE A 81 2.19 17.17 -1.92
N ALA A 82 1.45 16.75 -2.96
CA ALA A 82 0.98 17.66 -4.02
C ALA A 82 0.11 18.79 -3.46
N TYR A 83 -0.85 18.47 -2.59
CA TYR A 83 -1.72 19.47 -1.98
C TYR A 83 -0.95 20.48 -1.14
N LYS A 84 0.07 20.04 -0.40
CA LYS A 84 0.92 20.93 0.41
C LYS A 84 1.71 21.95 -0.41
N VAL A 85 2.05 21.59 -1.65
CA VAL A 85 2.69 22.51 -2.59
C VAL A 85 1.66 23.52 -3.11
N GLN A 86 0.43 23.06 -3.40
CA GLN A 86 -0.64 23.89 -3.94
C GLN A 86 -1.20 24.91 -2.93
N ASP A 87 -1.39 24.51 -1.68
CA ASP A 87 -1.96 25.36 -0.62
C ASP A 87 -0.91 26.17 0.16
N GLY A 88 0.38 25.94 -0.12
CA GLY A 88 1.51 26.61 0.54
C GLY A 88 1.82 26.10 1.95
N SER A 89 1.13 25.07 2.45
CA SER A 89 1.36 24.54 3.81
C SER A 89 2.75 23.92 3.96
N LEU A 90 3.42 23.58 2.86
CA LEU A 90 4.77 23.04 2.85
C LEU A 90 5.81 24.00 3.45
N SER A 91 5.62 25.31 3.34
CA SER A 91 6.54 26.31 3.90
C SER A 91 6.76 26.14 5.40
N GLY A 92 5.72 25.75 6.15
CA GLY A 92 5.83 25.48 7.58
C GLY A 92 6.60 24.20 7.92
N GLU A 93 6.68 23.23 7.00
CA GLU A 93 7.48 22.02 7.17
C GLU A 93 8.96 22.25 6.86
N LEU A 94 9.27 23.13 5.92
CA LEU A 94 10.66 23.45 5.51
C LEU A 94 11.49 24.11 6.62
N VAL A 95 10.85 24.79 7.59
CA VAL A 95 11.53 25.41 8.73
C VAL A 95 11.95 24.37 9.77
N ARG A 96 11.42 23.15 9.70
CA ARG A 96 11.76 22.07 10.64
C ARG A 96 13.16 21.52 10.31
N PRO A 97 13.93 21.06 11.31
CA PRO A 97 15.29 20.53 11.10
C PRO A 97 15.31 19.12 10.47
N ILE A 98 14.28 18.75 9.70
CA ILE A 98 14.12 17.44 9.05
C ILE A 98 13.54 17.68 7.66
N HIS A 99 14.07 16.94 6.67
CA HIS A 99 13.58 17.02 5.30
C HIS A 99 12.08 16.67 5.22
N PRO A 100 11.21 17.50 4.60
CA PRO A 100 9.75 17.29 4.56
C PRO A 100 9.34 15.91 4.05
N MET A 101 10.07 15.40 3.06
CA MET A 101 9.84 14.06 2.47
C MET A 101 10.06 12.92 3.48
N LEU A 102 11.00 13.09 4.43
CA LEU A 102 11.24 12.11 5.49
C LEU A 102 10.32 12.29 6.70
N THR A 103 9.70 13.46 6.83
CA THR A 103 8.83 13.80 7.95
C THR A 103 7.42 13.30 7.66
N ASN A 104 6.51 14.17 7.22
CA ASN A 104 5.13 13.81 7.05
C ASN A 104 4.91 12.91 5.83
N ALA A 105 5.67 13.02 4.75
CA ALA A 105 5.41 12.19 3.58
C ALA A 105 5.69 10.69 3.86
N LEU A 106 6.89 10.37 4.37
CA LEU A 106 7.26 8.99 4.70
C LEU A 106 6.56 8.47 5.96
N VAL A 107 6.61 9.22 7.08
CA VAL A 107 6.09 8.72 8.36
C VAL A 107 4.56 8.57 8.31
N ASN A 108 3.84 9.50 7.69
CA ASN A 108 2.40 9.36 7.52
C ASN A 108 2.07 8.16 6.63
N ASN A 109 2.82 7.97 5.54
CA ASN A 109 2.61 6.83 4.65
C ASN A 109 2.77 5.49 5.39
N ILE A 110 3.81 5.36 6.21
CA ILE A 110 4.03 4.14 7.01
C ILE A 110 2.96 3.99 8.11
N ALA A 111 2.56 5.07 8.78
CA ALA A 111 1.52 5.03 9.81
C ALA A 111 0.16 4.62 9.23
N PHE A 112 -0.25 5.23 8.12
CA PHE A 112 -1.43 4.87 7.36
C PHE A 112 -1.40 3.41 6.91
N LYS A 113 -0.25 2.97 6.35
CA LYS A 113 -0.05 1.59 5.91
C LYS A 113 -0.16 0.59 7.05
N GLY A 114 0.40 0.90 8.22
CA GLY A 114 0.29 0.04 9.40
C GLY A 114 -1.16 -0.22 9.81
N LEU A 115 -1.98 0.83 9.87
CA LEU A 115 -3.40 0.71 10.23
C LEU A 115 -4.24 0.02 9.15
N THR A 116 -3.97 0.32 7.88
CA THR A 116 -4.68 -0.33 6.78
C THR A 116 -4.32 -1.81 6.68
N ILE A 117 -3.06 -2.20 6.90
CA ILE A 117 -2.67 -3.61 7.04
C ILE A 117 -3.44 -4.29 8.18
N MET A 118 -3.55 -3.65 9.35
CA MET A 118 -4.33 -4.21 10.47
C MET A 118 -5.78 -4.47 10.07
N GLY A 119 -6.41 -3.56 9.32
CA GLY A 119 -7.77 -3.75 8.80
C GLY A 119 -7.86 -4.79 7.68
N PHE A 120 -6.81 -4.96 6.88
CA PHE A 120 -6.75 -5.93 5.79
C PHE A 120 -6.60 -7.38 6.26
N ILE A 121 -5.90 -7.61 7.38
CA ILE A 121 -5.69 -8.95 7.96
C ILE A 121 -7.00 -9.77 8.07
N PRO A 122 -8.08 -9.28 8.73
CA PRO A 122 -9.32 -10.05 8.84
C PRO A 122 -9.96 -10.33 7.48
N VAL A 123 -9.89 -9.38 6.54
CA VAL A 123 -10.44 -9.57 5.19
C VAL A 123 -9.68 -10.66 4.45
N TRP A 124 -8.35 -10.62 4.51
CA TRP A 124 -7.50 -11.63 3.91
C TRP A 124 -7.76 -13.03 4.51
N ILE A 125 -7.94 -13.13 5.83
CA ILE A 125 -8.31 -14.38 6.50
C ILE A 125 -9.65 -14.92 6.00
N VAL A 126 -10.67 -14.08 5.86
CA VAL A 126 -11.98 -14.48 5.32
C VAL A 126 -11.83 -15.00 3.88
N LEU A 127 -11.08 -14.30 3.04
CA LEU A 127 -10.83 -14.73 1.66
C LEU A 127 -10.04 -16.05 1.61
N PHE A 128 -9.08 -16.25 2.52
CA PHE A 128 -8.32 -17.49 2.61
C PHE A 128 -9.23 -18.70 2.87
N PHE A 129 -10.15 -18.60 3.82
CA PHE A 129 -11.09 -19.69 4.11
C PHE A 129 -12.13 -19.90 3.01
N LEU A 130 -12.52 -18.82 2.32
CA LEU A 130 -13.51 -18.87 1.24
C LEU A 130 -12.96 -19.53 -0.03
N TYR A 131 -11.73 -19.18 -0.42
CA TYR A 131 -11.15 -19.60 -1.70
C TYR A 131 -10.11 -20.71 -1.60
N GLN A 132 -9.57 -20.99 -0.40
CA GLN A 132 -8.61 -22.07 -0.14
C GLN A 132 -7.42 -22.07 -1.14
N PRO A 133 -6.60 -20.99 -1.15
CA PRO A 133 -5.44 -20.89 -2.03
C PRO A 133 -4.44 -22.03 -1.79
N ASP A 134 -3.89 -22.59 -2.87
CA ASP A 134 -2.78 -23.53 -2.81
C ASP A 134 -1.44 -22.77 -2.79
N PHE A 135 -0.72 -22.88 -1.67
CA PHE A 135 0.63 -22.33 -1.50
C PHE A 135 1.72 -23.41 -1.55
N SER A 136 1.43 -24.61 -2.06
CA SER A 136 2.39 -25.73 -2.11
C SER A 136 3.66 -25.42 -2.91
N SER A 137 3.58 -24.50 -3.88
CA SER A 137 4.73 -24.04 -4.67
C SER A 137 5.59 -22.97 -3.97
N VAL A 138 5.13 -22.44 -2.82
CA VAL A 138 5.84 -21.40 -2.09
C VAL A 138 6.98 -22.01 -1.29
N THR A 139 8.20 -21.61 -1.65
CA THR A 139 9.41 -22.04 -0.93
C THR A 139 9.79 -21.03 0.15
N PHE A 140 10.43 -21.51 1.22
CA PHE A 140 10.96 -20.64 2.28
C PHE A 140 11.95 -19.61 1.73
N THR A 141 12.81 -20.02 0.79
CA THR A 141 13.74 -19.14 0.08
C THR A 141 12.99 -18.06 -0.71
N GLY A 142 11.88 -18.41 -1.37
CA GLY A 142 11.02 -17.45 -2.06
C GLY A 142 10.46 -16.38 -1.13
N ILE A 143 9.98 -16.77 0.05
CA ILE A 143 9.49 -15.83 1.07
C ILE A 143 10.63 -14.91 1.55
N LEU A 144 11.80 -15.49 1.85
CA LEU A 144 12.95 -14.73 2.34
C LEU A 144 13.45 -13.70 1.31
N LEU A 145 13.40 -14.03 0.02
CA LEU A 145 13.76 -13.12 -1.08
C LEU A 145 12.64 -12.11 -1.39
N ALA A 146 11.38 -12.45 -1.14
CA ALA A 146 10.25 -11.55 -1.37
C ALA A 146 10.28 -10.34 -0.42
N ILE A 147 10.70 -10.52 0.84
CA ILE A 147 10.77 -9.44 1.83
C ILE A 147 11.65 -8.26 1.34
N PRO A 148 12.95 -8.44 1.02
CA PRO A 148 13.77 -7.35 0.52
C PRO A 148 13.29 -6.83 -0.82
N ALA A 149 12.73 -7.67 -1.70
CA ALA A 149 12.15 -7.23 -2.96
C ALA A 149 10.96 -6.27 -2.76
N MET A 150 10.06 -6.56 -1.84
CA MET A 150 8.94 -5.69 -1.49
C MET A 150 9.41 -4.38 -0.85
N VAL A 151 10.40 -4.44 0.03
CA VAL A 151 10.99 -3.24 0.65
C VAL A 151 11.63 -2.35 -0.42
N MET A 152 12.41 -2.92 -1.34
CA MET A 152 12.97 -2.18 -2.47
C MET A 152 11.87 -1.62 -3.38
N GLY A 153 10.84 -2.41 -3.70
CA GLY A 153 9.69 -1.97 -4.48
C GLY A 153 8.98 -0.76 -3.86
N PHE A 154 8.77 -0.79 -2.54
CA PHE A 154 8.24 0.34 -1.78
C PHE A 154 9.12 1.59 -1.92
N PHE A 155 10.44 1.48 -1.74
CA PHE A 155 11.34 2.63 -1.86
C PHE A 155 11.41 3.17 -3.28
N VAL A 156 11.41 2.31 -4.30
CA VAL A 156 11.36 2.72 -5.71
C VAL A 156 10.06 3.49 -5.97
N GLY A 157 8.92 2.95 -5.56
CA GLY A 157 7.63 3.62 -5.70
C GLY A 157 7.55 4.94 -4.93
N PHE A 158 8.13 5.00 -3.73
CA PHE A 158 8.21 6.20 -2.91
C PHE A 158 9.08 7.28 -3.57
N LEU A 159 10.28 6.93 -4.05
CA LEU A 159 11.19 7.87 -4.70
C LEU A 159 10.62 8.37 -6.03
N LEU A 160 9.98 7.49 -6.80
CA LEU A 160 9.29 7.88 -8.04
C LEU A 160 8.15 8.84 -7.74
N SER A 161 7.32 8.53 -6.74
CA SER A 161 6.24 9.41 -6.27
C SER A 161 6.77 10.77 -5.82
N ALA A 162 7.84 10.78 -5.04
CA ALA A 162 8.50 11.99 -4.57
C ALA A 162 9.04 12.84 -5.73
N ALA A 163 9.68 12.22 -6.73
CA ALA A 163 10.20 12.91 -7.91
C ALA A 163 9.06 13.52 -8.74
N ILE A 164 8.02 12.75 -9.03
CA ILE A 164 6.85 13.23 -9.79
C ILE A 164 6.17 14.37 -9.04
N THR A 165 5.94 14.23 -7.73
CA THR A 165 5.23 15.26 -6.96
C THR A 165 6.05 16.54 -6.82
N SER A 166 7.39 16.44 -6.80
CA SER A 166 8.25 17.62 -6.77
C SER A 166 8.13 18.47 -8.04
N LEU A 167 7.67 17.91 -9.17
CA LEU A 167 7.41 18.70 -10.38
C LEU A 167 6.32 19.76 -10.16
N ALA A 168 5.42 19.56 -9.19
CA ALA A 168 4.36 20.51 -8.84
C ALA A 168 4.90 21.89 -8.46
N PHE A 169 6.14 22.00 -7.99
CA PHE A 169 6.76 23.31 -7.71
C PHE A 169 6.88 24.20 -8.95
N TRP A 170 6.95 23.63 -10.15
CA TRP A 170 7.17 24.38 -11.39
C TRP A 170 5.99 24.31 -12.36
N THR A 171 5.08 23.35 -12.19
CA THR A 171 3.98 23.12 -13.13
C THR A 171 2.64 23.69 -12.68
N THR A 172 2.46 23.95 -11.39
CA THR A 172 1.21 24.55 -10.88
C THR A 172 1.29 26.07 -10.99
N ARG A 173 0.52 26.64 -11.93
CA ARG A 173 0.17 28.07 -11.99
C ARG A 173 -1.18 28.30 -11.34
#